data_AF-A0A0D2YKH5-F1
#
_entry.id   AF-A0A0D2YKH5-F1
#
_cell.length_a   1.000
_cell.length_b   1.000
_cell.length_c   1.000
_cell.angle_alpha   90.00
_cell.angle_beta   90.00
_cell.angle_gamma   90.00
#
_symmetry.space_group_name_H-M   'P 1'
#
loop_
_entity.id
_entity.type
_entity.pdbx_description
1 polymer ?
#
loop_
_entity_poly.entity_id
_entity_poly.type
_entity_poly.pdbx_seq_one_letter_code
_entity_poly.pdbx_strand_id
1 'polypeptide(L)'
;MSRTPAFKLIWITLILHRLANAVVQEPKPSSRTWRDIYDDIEEYYIVFPSELLRFNDLKFLYQAEAMTWMHGLFIILYIGRDPIDIILKPDLLEGETLRQVLGHSLLFGEILHSINRLGDDLSYLSPAVVFFLIISSAVQIAALGMYLNNPADESAMPGIAIEVSTTSSTQSVPQKLMDSSRAHLHLLSAISTQCKRYDSLLLVEIQKLLASCYNCVQSSSCPAQPILATTLMLYRWTGRGTGIYPLEPTVAYAEWLFSQPPEHDIHQYLSGHNEVSRQIVNEDIEDFCLQTSILSAFVGNNHGRPCHDVHDGDALLIVHVKKGLET
;
A
#
# COMPACT_ATOMS: atom_id res chain seq x y z
N MET A 1 27.04 27.40 -5.11
CA MET A 1 26.09 28.18 -4.28
C MET A 1 25.27 27.21 -3.43
N SER A 2 25.60 27.05 -2.14
CA SER A 2 24.83 26.17 -1.25
C SER A 2 23.51 26.86 -0.88
N ARG A 3 22.40 26.42 -1.48
CA ARG A 3 21.06 26.82 -1.04
C ARG A 3 20.89 26.36 0.41
N THR A 4 20.47 27.27 1.28
CA THR A 4 20.22 27.01 2.70
C THR A 4 19.25 25.84 2.89
N PRO A 5 19.37 25.06 3.97
CA PRO A 5 18.53 23.88 4.22
C PRO A 5 17.02 24.21 4.20
N ALA A 6 16.63 25.42 4.62
CA ALA A 6 15.25 25.90 4.54
C ALA A 6 14.73 26.05 3.09
N PHE A 7 15.58 26.48 2.15
CA PHE A 7 15.20 26.63 0.75
C PHE A 7 15.02 25.28 0.05
N LYS A 8 15.83 24.28 0.42
CA LYS A 8 15.65 22.90 -0.05
C LYS A 8 14.31 22.32 0.43
N LEU A 9 13.95 22.55 1.69
CA LEU A 9 12.70 22.05 2.27
C LEU A 9 11.45 22.64 1.58
N ILE A 10 11.43 23.96 1.36
CA ILE A 10 10.33 24.65 0.66
C ILE A 10 10.15 24.12 -0.77
N TRP A 11 11.27 23.88 -1.46
CA TRP A 11 11.25 23.39 -2.84
C TRP A 11 10.69 21.96 -2.92
N ILE A 12 11.10 21.10 -1.99
CA ILE A 12 10.60 19.73 -1.82
C ILE A 12 9.08 19.72 -1.58
N THR A 13 8.58 20.56 -0.65
CA THR A 13 7.15 20.61 -0.32
C THR A 13 6.29 21.13 -1.49
N LEU A 14 6.77 22.13 -2.24
CA LEU A 14 6.04 22.67 -3.40
C LEU A 14 5.91 21.64 -4.53
N ILE A 15 6.94 20.84 -4.76
CA ILE A 15 6.91 19.76 -5.76
C ILE A 15 5.94 18.66 -5.34
N LEU A 16 5.99 18.21 -4.09
CA LEU A 16 5.04 17.23 -3.56
C LEU A 16 3.59 17.71 -3.69
N HIS A 17 3.32 18.98 -3.42
CA HIS A 17 1.98 19.54 -3.56
C HIS A 17 1.51 19.56 -5.03
N ARG A 18 2.39 19.94 -5.97
CA ARG A 18 2.09 19.91 -7.41
C ARG A 18 1.82 18.50 -7.89
N LEU A 19 2.68 17.55 -7.49
CA LEU A 19 2.55 16.12 -7.80
C LEU A 19 1.25 15.56 -7.25
N ALA A 20 0.93 15.84 -5.99
CA ALA A 20 -0.33 15.41 -5.38
C ALA A 20 -1.54 15.91 -6.17
N ASN A 21 -1.58 17.19 -6.52
CA ASN A 21 -2.67 17.76 -7.32
C ASN A 21 -2.81 17.13 -8.71
N ALA A 22 -1.70 16.71 -9.33
CA ALA A 22 -1.69 16.05 -10.63
C ALA A 22 -2.15 14.60 -10.54
N VAL A 23 -1.64 13.86 -9.55
CA VAL A 23 -1.99 12.45 -9.28
C VAL A 23 -3.48 12.32 -8.94
N VAL A 24 -4.05 13.23 -8.15
CA VAL A 24 -5.49 13.20 -7.80
C VAL A 24 -6.43 13.53 -8.98
N GLN A 25 -5.89 13.90 -10.15
CA GLN A 25 -6.70 13.95 -11.38
C GLN A 25 -6.89 12.56 -12.00
N GLU A 26 -6.25 11.52 -11.45
CA GLU A 26 -6.33 10.12 -11.90
C GLU A 26 -6.12 10.02 -13.43
N PRO A 27 -4.95 10.45 -13.93
CA PRO A 27 -4.67 10.40 -15.35
C PRO A 27 -4.78 8.96 -15.85
N LYS A 28 -5.32 8.78 -17.06
CA LYS A 28 -5.47 7.44 -17.63
C LYS A 28 -4.11 6.71 -17.63
N PRO A 29 -4.04 5.46 -17.14
CA PRO A 29 -2.81 4.68 -17.14
C PRO A 29 -2.10 4.68 -18.49
N SER A 30 -0.78 4.82 -18.48
CA SER A 30 0.10 4.86 -19.66
C SER A 30 -0.11 6.04 -20.63
N SER A 31 -1.04 6.95 -20.33
CA SER A 31 -1.16 8.22 -21.07
C SER A 31 0.13 9.04 -20.95
N ARG A 32 0.30 10.05 -21.83
CA ARG A 32 1.46 10.96 -21.73
C ARG A 32 1.48 11.64 -20.37
N THR A 33 0.35 12.20 -19.95
CA THR A 33 0.22 12.86 -18.65
C THR A 33 0.54 11.94 -17.48
N TRP A 34 0.09 10.69 -17.54
CA TRP A 34 0.44 9.68 -16.53
C TRP A 34 1.96 9.46 -16.46
N ARG A 35 2.62 9.32 -17.62
CA ARG A 35 4.08 9.13 -17.70
C ARG A 35 4.86 10.35 -17.23
N ASP A 36 4.45 11.55 -17.62
CA ASP A 36 5.08 12.80 -17.16
C ASP A 36 4.99 12.91 -15.63
N ILE A 37 3.86 12.53 -15.02
CA ILE A 37 3.68 12.52 -13.57
C ILE A 37 4.54 11.43 -12.92
N TYR A 38 4.58 10.23 -13.49
CA TYR A 38 5.43 9.14 -13.03
C TYR A 38 6.91 9.57 -13.00
N ASP A 39 7.40 10.14 -14.10
CA ASP A 39 8.77 10.63 -14.24
C ASP A 39 9.06 11.76 -13.24
N ASP A 40 8.11 12.68 -13.00
CA ASP A 40 8.26 13.74 -11.99
C ASP A 40 8.36 13.17 -10.55
N ILE A 41 7.62 12.10 -10.22
CA ILE A 41 7.70 11.45 -8.90
C ILE A 41 9.03 10.68 -8.77
N GLU A 42 9.49 10.00 -9.83
CA GLU A 42 10.81 9.37 -9.85
C GLU A 42 11.95 10.39 -9.73
N GLU A 43 11.87 11.52 -10.45
CA GLU A 43 12.87 12.59 -10.34
C GLU A 43 12.92 13.12 -8.90
N TYR A 44 11.75 13.30 -8.28
CA TYR A 44 11.66 13.66 -6.86
C TYR A 44 12.37 12.63 -5.95
N TYR A 45 12.26 11.34 -6.25
CA TYR A 45 12.96 10.28 -5.51
C TYR A 45 14.48 10.36 -5.68
N ILE A 46 14.96 10.57 -6.91
CA ILE A 46 16.39 10.66 -7.22
C ILE A 46 17.05 11.81 -6.46
N VAL A 47 16.34 12.93 -6.31
CA VAL A 47 16.85 14.10 -5.57
C VAL A 47 16.54 14.05 -4.06
N PHE A 48 15.81 13.03 -3.60
CA PHE A 48 15.50 12.86 -2.19
C PHE A 48 16.78 12.52 -1.40
N PRO A 49 16.99 13.12 -0.20
CA PRO A 49 18.23 12.89 0.54
C PRO A 49 18.43 11.41 0.88
N SER A 50 19.50 10.82 0.36
CA SER A 50 19.79 9.38 0.51
C SER A 50 19.93 8.93 1.96
N GLU A 51 20.32 9.84 2.87
CA GLU A 51 20.41 9.57 4.30
C GLU A 51 19.04 9.31 4.93
N LEU A 52 17.96 9.82 4.32
CA LEU A 52 16.59 9.61 4.77
C LEU A 52 15.97 8.32 4.22
N LEU A 53 16.56 7.73 3.18
CA LEU A 53 16.14 6.42 2.68
C LEU A 53 16.48 5.28 3.67
N ARG A 54 17.32 5.57 4.67
CA ARG A 54 17.64 4.68 5.77
C ARG A 54 16.60 4.88 6.88
N PHE A 55 15.54 4.07 6.90
CA PHE A 55 14.42 4.23 7.84
C PHE A 55 14.85 4.37 9.32
N ASN A 56 15.92 3.67 9.72
CA ASN A 56 16.47 3.72 11.08
C ASN A 56 17.13 5.08 11.42
N ASP A 57 17.59 5.82 10.42
CA ASP A 57 18.31 7.08 10.57
C ASP A 57 17.37 8.30 10.58
N LEU A 58 16.07 8.10 10.40
CA LEU A 58 15.07 9.14 10.49
C LEU A 58 15.07 9.76 11.90
N LYS A 59 15.12 11.09 11.96
CA LYS A 59 15.19 11.87 13.21
C LYS A 59 13.92 12.65 13.50
N PHE A 60 13.13 12.94 12.47
CA PHE A 60 11.95 13.80 12.58
C PHE A 60 10.77 13.19 11.86
N LEU A 61 9.57 13.37 12.42
CA LEU A 61 8.32 12.84 11.88
C LEU A 61 8.08 13.29 10.42
N TYR A 62 8.35 14.55 10.09
CA TYR A 62 8.15 15.08 8.73
C TYR A 62 8.98 14.34 7.67
N GLN A 63 10.10 13.71 8.05
CA GLN A 63 10.92 12.93 7.12
C GLN A 63 10.22 11.62 6.76
N ALA A 64 9.65 10.95 7.76
CA ALA A 64 8.80 9.78 7.55
C ALA A 64 7.57 10.15 6.71
N GLU A 65 6.91 11.27 7.02
CA GLU A 65 5.76 11.73 6.21
C GLU A 65 6.14 12.00 4.75
N ALA A 66 7.29 12.61 4.47
CA ALA A 66 7.71 12.86 3.09
C ALA A 66 7.88 11.55 2.30
N MET A 67 8.37 10.48 2.93
CA MET A 67 8.46 9.15 2.32
C MET A 67 7.07 8.53 2.12
N THR A 68 6.18 8.67 3.12
CA THR A 68 4.78 8.25 3.03
C THR A 68 4.09 8.86 1.82
N TRP A 69 4.29 10.16 1.59
CA TRP A 69 3.71 10.86 0.44
C TRP A 69 4.19 10.27 -0.88
N MET A 70 5.47 9.96 -1.01
CA MET A 70 6.00 9.38 -2.24
C MET A 70 5.33 8.03 -2.57
N HIS A 71 5.32 7.08 -1.63
CA HIS A 71 4.71 5.78 -1.87
C HIS A 71 3.19 5.89 -2.06
N GLY A 72 2.53 6.74 -1.27
CA GLY A 72 1.09 6.98 -1.41
C GLY A 72 0.69 7.55 -2.76
N LEU A 73 1.50 8.46 -3.33
CA LEU A 73 1.25 9.02 -4.67
C LEU A 73 1.42 7.98 -5.77
N PHE A 74 2.43 7.11 -5.70
CA PHE A 74 2.56 6.01 -6.65
C PHE A 74 1.37 5.06 -6.59
N ILE A 75 0.93 4.65 -5.38
CA ILE A 75 -0.25 3.78 -5.23
C ILE A 75 -1.46 4.43 -5.92
N ILE A 76 -1.74 5.71 -5.66
CA ILE A 76 -2.87 6.39 -6.31
C ILE A 76 -2.69 6.50 -7.82
N LEU A 77 -1.47 6.77 -8.30
CA LEU A 77 -1.20 6.90 -9.74
C LEU A 77 -1.48 5.59 -10.49
N TYR A 78 -1.22 4.44 -9.86
CA TYR A 78 -1.45 3.12 -10.46
C TYR A 78 -2.92 2.68 -10.41
N ILE A 79 -3.57 2.81 -9.25
CA ILE A 79 -4.88 2.17 -9.00
C ILE A 79 -5.98 3.13 -8.55
N GLY A 80 -5.70 4.43 -8.53
CA GLY A 80 -6.64 5.43 -8.05
C GLY A 80 -6.73 5.49 -6.53
N ARG A 81 -7.70 6.27 -6.05
CA ARG A 81 -7.74 6.69 -4.63
C ARG A 81 -8.99 6.24 -3.87
N ASP A 82 -9.81 5.39 -4.46
CA ASP A 82 -11.04 4.90 -3.86
C ASP A 82 -10.81 3.55 -3.16
N PRO A 83 -10.84 3.47 -1.83
CA PRO A 83 -10.52 2.23 -1.10
C PRO A 83 -11.39 1.04 -1.50
N ILE A 84 -12.67 1.28 -1.85
CA ILE A 84 -13.59 0.19 -2.22
C ILE A 84 -13.17 -0.40 -3.56
N ASP A 85 -12.83 0.45 -4.53
CA ASP A 85 -12.38 0.01 -5.84
C ASP A 85 -11.10 -0.83 -5.70
N ILE A 86 -10.19 -0.43 -4.83
CA ILE A 86 -8.95 -1.16 -4.54
C ILE A 86 -9.23 -2.54 -3.93
N ILE A 87 -10.21 -2.64 -3.03
CA ILE A 87 -10.54 -3.89 -2.31
C ILE A 87 -11.37 -4.84 -3.20
N LEU A 88 -12.29 -4.31 -4.00
CA LEU A 88 -13.35 -5.09 -4.65
C LEU A 88 -13.25 -5.19 -6.18
N LYS A 89 -12.33 -4.49 -6.85
CA LYS A 89 -12.06 -4.68 -8.29
C LYS A 89 -10.87 -5.62 -8.49
N PRO A 90 -11.09 -6.93 -8.71
CA PRO A 90 -9.99 -7.88 -8.88
C PRO A 90 -9.10 -7.50 -10.09
N ASP A 91 -9.70 -7.04 -11.19
CA ASP A 91 -8.99 -6.63 -12.41
C ASP A 91 -8.05 -5.42 -12.21
N LEU A 92 -8.23 -4.65 -11.12
CA LEU A 92 -7.40 -3.49 -10.82
C LEU A 92 -6.02 -3.89 -10.28
N LEU A 93 -5.93 -5.07 -9.65
CA LEU A 93 -4.73 -5.61 -9.01
C LEU A 93 -4.27 -6.87 -9.73
N GLU A 94 -3.95 -6.74 -11.01
CA GLU A 94 -3.40 -7.83 -11.82
C GLU A 94 -2.01 -7.50 -12.38
N GLY A 95 -1.22 -8.55 -12.61
CA GLY A 95 0.06 -8.46 -13.32
C GLY A 95 1.03 -7.45 -12.69
N GLU A 96 1.55 -6.57 -13.53
CA GLU A 96 2.53 -5.55 -13.14
C GLU A 96 1.93 -4.49 -12.21
N THR A 97 0.64 -4.19 -12.31
CA THR A 97 -0.01 -3.19 -11.45
C THR A 97 -0.01 -3.65 -10.00
N LEU A 98 -0.37 -4.92 -9.76
CA LEU A 98 -0.29 -5.53 -8.42
C LEU A 98 1.13 -5.47 -7.87
N ARG A 99 2.11 -5.83 -8.71
CA ARG A 99 3.54 -5.81 -8.37
C ARG A 99 3.98 -4.46 -7.83
N GLN A 100 3.74 -3.42 -8.60
CA GLN A 100 4.14 -2.04 -8.28
C GLN A 100 3.46 -1.55 -7.01
N VAL A 101 2.14 -1.68 -6.95
CA VAL A 101 1.34 -1.18 -5.84
C VAL A 101 1.68 -1.90 -4.54
N LEU A 102 1.83 -3.23 -4.59
CA LEU A 102 2.22 -4.00 -3.42
C LEU A 102 3.62 -3.61 -2.95
N GLY A 103 4.58 -3.46 -3.86
CA GLY A 103 5.93 -2.99 -3.53
C GLY A 103 5.92 -1.66 -2.78
N HIS A 104 5.17 -0.66 -3.26
CA HIS A 104 5.02 0.62 -2.57
C HIS A 104 4.29 0.48 -1.23
N SER A 105 3.29 -0.39 -1.12
CA SER A 105 2.55 -0.64 0.14
C SER A 105 3.41 -1.36 1.19
N LEU A 106 4.31 -2.26 0.78
CA LEU A 106 5.26 -2.91 1.68
C LEU A 106 6.31 -1.92 2.20
N LEU A 107 6.85 -1.06 1.33
CA LEU A 107 7.76 0.03 1.73
C LEU A 107 7.06 1.02 2.67
N PHE A 108 5.78 1.30 2.42
CA PHE A 108 4.95 2.07 3.34
C PHE A 108 4.92 1.45 4.73
N GLY A 109 4.72 0.13 4.82
CA GLY A 109 4.75 -0.61 6.09
C GLY A 109 6.05 -0.42 6.88
N GLU A 110 7.21 -0.37 6.21
CA GLU A 110 8.50 -0.08 6.85
C GLU A 110 8.55 1.34 7.44
N ILE A 111 8.00 2.33 6.72
CA ILE A 111 7.91 3.72 7.18
C ILE A 111 7.04 3.84 8.43
N LEU A 112 6.00 3.01 8.56
CA LEU A 112 5.09 3.07 9.71
C LEU A 112 5.77 2.78 11.04
N HIS A 113 6.81 1.94 11.05
CA HIS A 113 7.61 1.72 12.26
C HIS A 113 8.32 3.01 12.70
N SER A 114 8.85 3.77 11.74
CA SER A 114 9.46 5.07 12.02
C SER A 114 8.45 6.11 12.47
N ILE A 115 7.24 6.13 11.90
CA ILE A 115 6.16 7.00 12.37
C ILE A 115 5.80 6.68 13.83
N ASN A 116 5.62 5.41 14.19
CA ASN A 116 5.34 5.02 15.57
C ASN A 116 6.48 5.38 16.53
N ARG A 117 7.74 5.27 16.08
CA ARG A 117 8.93 5.61 16.89
C ARG A 117 9.08 7.11 17.11
N LEU A 118 8.75 7.93 16.10
CA LEU A 118 8.98 9.38 16.10
C LEU A 118 7.74 10.19 16.48
N GLY A 119 6.56 9.59 16.41
CA GLY A 119 5.27 10.22 16.66
C GLY A 119 4.82 10.06 18.11
N ASP A 120 5.35 10.90 19.01
CA ASP A 120 4.92 10.94 20.41
C ASP A 120 3.45 11.35 20.57
N ASP A 121 2.93 12.13 19.61
CA ASP A 121 1.51 12.49 19.49
C ASP A 121 1.06 12.41 18.03
N LEU A 122 0.21 11.42 17.74
CA LEU A 122 -0.34 11.15 16.40
C LEU A 122 -1.29 12.26 15.91
N SER A 123 -1.70 13.19 16.78
CA SER A 123 -2.51 14.34 16.39
C SER A 123 -1.78 15.30 15.44
N TYR A 124 -0.44 15.28 15.45
CA TYR A 124 0.40 16.09 14.56
C TYR A 124 0.61 15.51 13.17
N LEU A 125 0.21 14.25 12.93
CA LEU A 125 0.28 13.68 11.58
C LEU A 125 -0.44 14.59 10.59
N SER A 126 -0.01 14.61 9.34
CA SER A 126 -0.81 15.26 8.30
C SER A 126 -2.03 14.41 7.92
N PRO A 127 -3.20 15.01 7.62
CA PRO A 127 -4.36 14.26 7.13
C PRO A 127 -4.07 13.42 5.88
N ALA A 128 -3.13 13.88 5.05
CA ALA A 128 -2.67 13.13 3.88
C ALA A 128 -2.01 11.80 4.25
N VAL A 129 -1.21 11.75 5.32
CA VAL A 129 -0.59 10.49 5.79
C VAL A 129 -1.66 9.50 6.24
N VAL A 130 -2.69 9.95 6.96
CA VAL A 130 -3.81 9.10 7.38
C VAL A 130 -4.59 8.60 6.16
N PHE A 131 -4.78 9.45 5.16
CA PHE A 131 -5.40 9.05 3.90
C PHE A 131 -4.57 8.00 3.15
N PHE A 132 -3.26 8.22 2.97
CA PHE A 132 -2.40 7.22 2.33
C PHE A 132 -2.32 5.92 3.14
N LEU A 133 -2.41 5.98 4.47
CA LEU A 133 -2.50 4.80 5.32
C LEU A 133 -3.76 4.00 5.03
N ILE A 134 -4.92 4.66 4.83
CA ILE A 134 -6.17 3.99 4.43
C ILE A 134 -6.00 3.30 3.08
N ILE A 135 -5.44 4.00 2.09
CA ILE A 135 -5.22 3.47 0.73
C ILE A 135 -4.25 2.30 0.74
N SER A 136 -3.12 2.42 1.43
CA SER A 136 -2.15 1.34 1.58
C SER A 136 -2.76 0.15 2.34
N SER A 137 -3.61 0.40 3.34
CA SER A 137 -4.33 -0.66 4.04
C SER A 137 -5.34 -1.39 3.15
N ALA A 138 -5.99 -0.68 2.22
CA ALA A 138 -6.86 -1.29 1.21
C ALA A 138 -6.08 -2.26 0.30
N VAL A 139 -4.85 -1.89 -0.10
CA VAL A 139 -3.94 -2.80 -0.82
C VAL A 139 -3.58 -4.02 0.04
N GLN A 140 -3.24 -3.83 1.31
CA GLN A 140 -2.93 -4.94 2.22
C GLN A 140 -4.12 -5.88 2.41
N ILE A 141 -5.35 -5.34 2.53
CA ILE A 141 -6.60 -6.12 2.59
C ILE A 141 -6.76 -6.96 1.32
N ALA A 142 -6.61 -6.35 0.14
CA ALA A 142 -6.74 -7.07 -1.13
C ALA A 142 -5.69 -8.19 -1.25
N ALA A 143 -4.43 -7.90 -0.91
CA ALA A 143 -3.33 -8.86 -0.96
C ALA A 143 -3.52 -10.03 0.04
N LEU A 144 -3.92 -9.77 1.28
CA LEU A 144 -4.26 -10.81 2.24
C LEU A 144 -5.51 -11.60 1.82
N GLY A 145 -6.46 -10.92 1.18
CA GLY A 145 -7.67 -11.48 0.61
C GLY A 145 -7.41 -12.67 -0.32
N MET A 146 -6.32 -12.62 -1.09
CA MET A 146 -5.87 -13.69 -1.99
C MET A 146 -5.53 -15.00 -1.25
N TYR A 147 -5.35 -14.97 0.07
CA TYR A 147 -5.04 -16.12 0.92
C TYR A 147 -6.20 -16.53 1.84
N LEU A 148 -7.36 -15.90 1.72
CA LEU A 148 -8.56 -16.35 2.42
C LEU A 148 -9.08 -17.64 1.78
N ASN A 149 -9.60 -18.55 2.61
CA ASN A 149 -10.20 -19.79 2.14
C ASN A 149 -11.42 -19.46 1.27
N ASN A 150 -11.49 -20.06 0.08
CA ASN A 150 -12.64 -19.92 -0.78
C ASN A 150 -13.77 -20.84 -0.30
N PRO A 151 -14.95 -20.32 0.08
CA PRO A 151 -16.08 -21.15 0.49
C PRO A 151 -16.57 -22.09 -0.62
N ALA A 152 -16.25 -21.83 -1.89
CA ALA A 152 -16.54 -22.74 -2.99
C ALA A 152 -15.74 -24.06 -2.92
N ASP A 153 -14.51 -24.02 -2.38
CA ASP A 153 -13.64 -25.20 -2.23
C ASP A 153 -14.13 -26.14 -1.12
N GLU A 154 -14.80 -25.61 -0.09
CA GLU A 154 -15.42 -26.43 0.96
C GLU A 154 -16.72 -27.11 0.50
N SER A 155 -17.38 -26.58 -0.54
CA SER A 155 -18.58 -27.19 -1.12
C SER A 155 -18.28 -28.37 -2.06
N ALA A 156 -17.02 -28.51 -2.49
CA ALA A 156 -16.56 -29.62 -3.32
C ALA A 156 -16.19 -30.84 -2.45
N MET A 157 -17.21 -31.64 -2.13
CA MET A 157 -17.18 -33.02 -1.56
C MET A 157 -17.05 -33.20 -0.05
N PRO A 158 -18.18 -33.36 0.67
CA PRO A 158 -18.23 -34.19 1.85
C PRO A 158 -18.33 -35.67 1.41
N GLY A 159 -17.20 -36.40 1.38
CA GLY A 159 -17.27 -37.87 1.52
C GLY A 159 -16.66 -38.76 0.44
N ILE A 160 -15.60 -38.38 -0.28
CA ILE A 160 -14.78 -39.37 -0.99
C ILE A 160 -13.30 -39.13 -0.71
N ALA A 161 -12.72 -39.98 0.13
CA ALA A 161 -11.27 -40.14 0.25
C ALA A 161 -10.74 -40.74 -1.05
N ILE A 162 -10.42 -39.90 -2.02
CA ILE A 162 -9.54 -40.27 -3.12
C ILE A 162 -8.22 -39.56 -2.83
N GLU A 163 -7.16 -40.35 -2.66
CA GLU A 163 -5.77 -39.92 -2.77
C GLU A 163 -5.53 -39.43 -4.21
N VAL A 164 -6.10 -38.28 -4.56
CA VAL A 164 -5.62 -37.47 -5.67
C VAL A 164 -4.58 -36.58 -5.05
N SER A 165 -3.33 -36.71 -5.51
CA SER A 165 -2.22 -35.82 -5.19
C SER A 165 -2.63 -34.36 -5.44
N THR A 166 -3.22 -33.72 -4.45
CA THR A 166 -3.51 -32.29 -4.46
C THR A 166 -2.22 -31.58 -4.15
N THR A 167 -1.55 -31.14 -5.21
CA THR A 167 -0.54 -30.08 -5.12
C THR A 167 -1.17 -28.71 -4.80
N SER A 168 -2.31 -28.66 -4.10
CA SER A 168 -2.72 -27.47 -3.36
C SER A 168 -1.79 -27.38 -2.16
N SER A 169 -0.53 -27.02 -2.41
CA SER A 169 0.32 -26.47 -1.38
C SER A 169 -0.51 -25.37 -0.74
N THR A 170 -0.87 -25.56 0.53
CA THR A 170 -1.28 -24.48 1.41
C THR A 170 -0.09 -23.53 1.48
N GLN A 171 0.03 -22.66 0.47
CA GLN A 171 1.12 -21.71 0.37
C GLN A 171 0.98 -20.78 1.56
N SER A 172 1.97 -20.85 2.44
CA SER A 172 2.06 -19.98 3.60
C SER A 172 2.13 -18.54 3.12
N VAL A 173 1.35 -17.67 3.75
CA VAL A 173 1.35 -16.25 3.43
C VAL A 173 2.73 -15.67 3.67
N PRO A 174 3.30 -14.90 2.72
CA PRO A 174 4.63 -14.34 2.89
C PRO A 174 4.76 -13.52 4.17
N GLN A 175 5.79 -13.79 4.96
CA GLN A 175 5.98 -13.16 6.27
C GLN A 175 6.08 -11.63 6.17
N LYS A 176 6.67 -11.11 5.08
CA LYS A 176 6.78 -9.67 4.84
C LYS A 176 5.42 -8.99 4.69
N LEU A 177 4.46 -9.65 4.02
CA LEU A 177 3.08 -9.18 3.89
C LEU A 177 2.43 -9.15 5.28
N MET A 178 2.61 -10.21 6.07
CA MET A 178 2.10 -10.29 7.45
C MET A 178 2.67 -9.18 8.35
N ASP A 179 3.97 -8.92 8.29
CA ASP A 179 4.61 -7.89 9.11
C ASP A 179 4.19 -6.48 8.67
N SER A 180 4.11 -6.22 7.36
CA SER A 180 3.58 -4.96 6.83
C SER A 180 2.13 -4.74 7.25
N SER A 181 1.27 -5.74 7.09
CA SER A 181 -0.14 -5.68 7.51
C SER A 181 -0.28 -5.43 9.01
N ARG A 182 0.56 -6.05 9.85
CA ARG A 182 0.60 -5.80 11.29
C ARG A 182 0.99 -4.35 11.60
N ALA A 183 1.97 -3.78 10.89
CA ALA A 183 2.37 -2.38 11.07
C ALA A 183 1.24 -1.39 10.72
N HIS A 184 0.51 -1.67 9.63
CA HIS A 184 -0.68 -0.90 9.23
C HIS A 184 -1.77 -0.98 10.31
N LEU A 185 -2.09 -2.18 10.79
CA LEU A 185 -3.07 -2.39 11.85
C LEU A 185 -2.74 -1.67 13.15
N HIS A 186 -1.47 -1.76 13.57
CA HIS A 186 -1.01 -1.10 14.78
C HIS A 186 -1.23 0.41 14.70
N LEU A 187 -0.81 1.04 13.60
CA LEU A 187 -0.95 2.49 13.45
C LEU A 187 -2.41 2.92 13.28
N LEU A 188 -3.21 2.21 12.49
CA LEU A 188 -4.65 2.47 12.39
C LEU A 188 -5.33 2.39 13.76
N SER A 189 -5.04 1.34 14.53
CA SER A 189 -5.61 1.18 15.87
C SER A 189 -5.14 2.28 16.83
N ALA A 190 -3.88 2.69 16.75
CA ALA A 190 -3.37 3.79 17.58
C ALA A 190 -4.07 5.11 17.23
N ILE A 191 -4.23 5.43 15.94
CA ILE A 191 -4.95 6.61 15.48
C ILE A 191 -6.40 6.59 15.96
N SER A 192 -7.13 5.50 15.74
CA SER A 192 -8.54 5.35 16.16
C SER A 192 -8.74 5.56 17.66
N THR A 193 -7.80 5.10 18.48
CA THR A 193 -7.95 5.10 19.94
C THR A 193 -7.43 6.37 20.59
N GLN A 194 -6.39 6.99 20.03
CA GLN A 194 -5.66 8.09 20.66
C GLN A 194 -5.96 9.45 20.03
N CYS A 195 -6.49 9.48 18.80
CA CYS A 195 -6.59 10.72 18.02
C CYS A 195 -8.00 11.00 17.51
N LYS A 196 -8.76 11.82 18.25
CA LYS A 196 -10.11 12.28 17.84
C LYS A 196 -10.12 13.13 16.56
N ARG A 197 -8.98 13.70 16.15
CA ARG A 197 -8.86 14.51 14.93
C ARG A 197 -9.24 13.71 13.68
N TYR A 198 -9.01 12.40 13.70
CA TYR A 198 -9.22 11.50 12.56
C TYR A 198 -10.40 10.55 12.76
N ASP A 199 -11.30 10.87 13.70
CA ASP A 199 -12.49 10.06 13.96
C ASP A 199 -13.38 10.01 12.70
N SER A 200 -13.32 8.87 12.02
CA SER A 200 -13.99 8.61 10.74
C SER A 200 -14.39 7.16 10.70
N LEU A 201 -15.67 6.89 10.39
CA LEU A 201 -16.15 5.50 10.28
C LEU A 201 -15.39 4.74 9.20
N LEU A 202 -14.94 5.39 8.12
CA LEU A 202 -14.10 4.73 7.12
C LEU A 202 -12.81 4.17 7.72
N LEU A 203 -12.12 4.95 8.54
CA LEU A 203 -10.87 4.51 9.17
C LEU A 203 -11.12 3.30 10.07
N VAL A 204 -12.22 3.34 10.83
CA VAL A 204 -12.66 2.24 11.69
C VAL A 204 -12.99 0.98 10.88
N GLU A 205 -13.72 1.12 9.77
CA GLU A 205 -14.10 -0.03 8.94
C GLU A 205 -12.90 -0.64 8.21
N ILE A 206 -11.97 0.18 7.69
CA ILE A 206 -10.72 -0.29 7.10
C ILE A 206 -9.87 -1.03 8.14
N GLN A 207 -9.78 -0.50 9.36
CA GLN A 207 -9.09 -1.16 10.47
C GLN A 207 -9.73 -2.52 10.79
N LYS A 208 -11.07 -2.59 10.91
CA LYS A 208 -11.79 -3.84 11.19
C LYS A 208 -11.59 -4.87 10.10
N LEU A 209 -11.70 -4.46 8.83
CA LEU A 209 -11.55 -5.35 7.68
C LEU A 209 -10.12 -5.89 7.57
N LEU A 210 -9.10 -5.04 7.73
CA LEU A 210 -7.71 -5.48 7.75
C LEU A 210 -7.45 -6.43 8.92
N ALA A 211 -8.00 -6.15 10.11
CA ALA A 211 -7.79 -6.98 11.30
C ALA A 211 -8.42 -8.36 11.10
N SER A 212 -9.59 -8.39 10.48
CA SER A 212 -10.27 -9.61 10.12
C SER A 212 -9.49 -10.45 9.12
N CYS A 213 -9.05 -9.86 8.00
CA CYS A 213 -8.24 -10.56 6.99
C CYS A 213 -6.95 -11.11 7.62
N TYR A 214 -6.26 -10.29 8.41
CA TYR A 214 -5.03 -10.68 9.11
C TYR A 214 -5.25 -11.87 10.05
N ASN A 215 -6.29 -11.83 10.87
CA ASN A 215 -6.60 -12.89 11.83
C ASN A 215 -7.06 -14.19 11.14
N CYS A 216 -7.90 -14.07 10.11
CA CYS A 216 -8.33 -15.19 9.25
C CYS A 216 -7.12 -15.94 8.71
N VAL A 217 -6.20 -15.20 8.09
CA VAL A 217 -5.00 -15.75 7.47
C VAL A 217 -4.04 -16.33 8.51
N GLN A 218 -3.83 -15.63 9.63
CA GLN A 218 -2.88 -16.05 10.67
C GLN A 218 -3.34 -17.31 11.41
N SER A 219 -4.63 -17.41 11.73
CA SER A 219 -5.18 -18.48 12.59
C SER A 219 -5.93 -19.55 11.79
N SER A 220 -6.03 -19.39 10.47
CA SER A 220 -6.89 -20.19 9.58
C SER A 220 -8.36 -20.26 10.05
N SER A 221 -8.79 -19.28 10.85
CA SER A 221 -10.14 -19.20 11.41
C SER A 221 -10.69 -17.79 11.18
N CYS A 222 -11.74 -17.69 10.39
CA CYS A 222 -12.41 -16.41 10.16
C CYS A 222 -13.43 -16.08 11.25
N PRO A 223 -13.66 -14.79 11.53
CA PRO A 223 -14.71 -14.38 12.46
C PRO A 223 -16.08 -14.85 11.96
N ALA A 224 -16.95 -15.24 12.89
CA ALA A 224 -18.31 -15.70 12.57
C ALA A 224 -19.24 -14.57 12.08
N GLN A 225 -18.84 -13.31 12.25
CA GLN A 225 -19.64 -12.16 11.82
C GLN A 225 -19.19 -11.68 10.44
N PRO A 226 -20.13 -11.50 9.49
CA PRO A 226 -19.80 -11.02 8.16
C PRO A 226 -19.34 -9.56 8.21
N ILE A 227 -18.40 -9.20 7.34
CA ILE A 227 -17.96 -7.81 7.18
C ILE A 227 -18.63 -7.23 5.94
N LEU A 228 -19.57 -6.31 6.16
CA LEU A 228 -20.40 -5.78 5.11
C LEU A 228 -19.74 -4.57 4.44
N ALA A 229 -19.92 -4.43 3.13
CA ALA A 229 -19.49 -3.24 2.40
C ALA A 229 -20.43 -2.05 2.56
N THR A 230 -21.56 -2.20 3.26
CA THR A 230 -22.57 -1.14 3.43
C THR A 230 -22.00 0.17 3.96
N THR A 231 -21.15 0.11 5.00
CA THR A 231 -20.55 1.33 5.56
C THR A 231 -19.47 1.87 4.62
N LEU A 232 -18.62 0.99 4.07
CA LEU A 232 -17.58 1.39 3.12
C LEU A 232 -18.19 2.09 1.90
N MET A 233 -19.28 1.56 1.34
CA MET A 233 -20.03 2.09 0.19
C MET A 233 -20.41 3.55 0.35
N LEU A 234 -20.71 4.00 1.58
CA LEU A 234 -21.04 5.39 1.86
C LEU A 234 -19.84 6.32 1.67
N TYR A 235 -18.61 5.82 1.73
CA TYR A 235 -17.40 6.62 1.66
C TYR A 235 -16.79 6.53 0.27
N ARG A 236 -17.20 7.43 -0.63
CA ARG A 236 -16.63 7.56 -1.97
C ARG A 236 -15.79 8.82 -2.08
N TRP A 237 -14.77 8.76 -2.93
CA TRP A 237 -14.10 9.97 -3.35
C TRP A 237 -14.86 10.59 -4.52
N THR A 238 -15.62 11.66 -4.26
CA THR A 238 -16.40 12.33 -5.30
C THR A 238 -15.73 13.60 -5.80
N GLY A 239 -15.65 13.74 -7.14
CA GLY A 239 -15.25 14.96 -7.83
C GLY A 239 -13.74 15.26 -7.90
N ARG A 240 -13.40 16.54 -8.05
CA ARG A 240 -12.02 17.07 -8.15
C ARG A 240 -11.43 17.50 -6.79
N GLY A 241 -12.10 17.18 -5.69
CA GLY A 241 -11.72 17.60 -4.33
C GLY A 241 -10.61 16.75 -3.72
N THR A 242 -10.18 17.13 -2.50
CA THR A 242 -9.08 16.52 -1.73
C THR A 242 -9.56 15.63 -0.57
N GLY A 243 -10.81 15.12 -0.59
CA GLY A 243 -11.32 14.32 0.53
C GLY A 243 -12.38 13.30 0.14
N ILE A 244 -12.52 12.30 1.02
CA ILE A 244 -13.60 11.30 0.99
C ILE A 244 -14.84 11.94 1.60
N TYR A 245 -15.97 11.90 0.88
CA TYR A 245 -17.23 12.43 1.37
C TYR A 245 -18.20 11.28 1.65
N PRO A 246 -18.92 11.31 2.79
CA PRO A 246 -20.01 10.39 3.00
C PRO A 246 -21.14 10.72 2.02
N LEU A 247 -21.56 9.74 1.24
CA LEU A 247 -22.70 9.78 0.36
C LEU A 247 -23.98 9.50 1.13
N GLU A 248 -25.08 10.10 0.65
CA GLU A 248 -26.41 9.65 1.04
C GLU A 248 -26.62 8.20 0.58
N PRO A 249 -27.26 7.33 1.39
CA PRO A 249 -27.41 5.92 1.06
C PRO A 249 -27.97 5.66 -0.34
N THR A 250 -29.00 6.41 -0.76
CA THR A 250 -29.62 6.26 -2.09
C THR A 250 -28.65 6.54 -3.23
N VAL A 251 -27.76 7.51 -3.08
CA VAL A 251 -26.71 7.83 -4.06
C VAL A 251 -25.65 6.73 -4.04
N ALA A 252 -25.23 6.30 -2.85
CA ALA A 252 -24.22 5.26 -2.68
C ALA A 252 -24.66 3.92 -3.32
N TYR A 253 -25.94 3.54 -3.15
CA TYR A 253 -26.53 2.38 -3.84
C TYR A 253 -26.62 2.56 -5.36
N ALA A 254 -26.91 3.77 -5.84
CA ALA A 254 -26.96 4.04 -7.28
C ALA A 254 -25.57 4.02 -7.94
N GLU A 255 -24.53 4.39 -7.20
CA GLU A 255 -23.12 4.34 -7.62
C GLU A 255 -22.47 2.96 -7.39
N TRP A 256 -23.20 1.98 -6.86
CA TRP A 256 -22.68 0.63 -6.64
C TRP A 256 -22.54 -0.12 -7.96
N LEU A 257 -21.30 -0.28 -8.42
CA LEU A 257 -20.96 -0.92 -9.70
C LEU A 257 -20.45 -2.37 -9.56
N PHE A 258 -20.43 -2.92 -8.34
CA PHE A 258 -19.93 -4.26 -8.10
C PHE A 258 -21.04 -5.30 -8.28
N SER A 259 -20.66 -6.49 -8.73
CA SER A 259 -21.58 -7.56 -9.14
C SER A 259 -22.43 -8.12 -8.00
N GLN A 260 -21.96 -8.00 -6.77
CA GLN A 260 -22.61 -8.51 -5.59
C GLN A 260 -23.10 -7.35 -4.70
N PRO A 261 -24.22 -7.49 -3.98
CA PRO A 261 -24.78 -6.43 -3.15
C PRO A 261 -23.87 -6.06 -1.95
N PRO A 262 -23.88 -4.79 -1.51
CA PRO A 262 -23.02 -4.31 -0.41
C PRO A 262 -23.32 -4.98 0.94
N GLU A 263 -24.45 -5.65 1.09
CA GLU A 263 -24.83 -6.44 2.27
C GLU A 263 -24.20 -7.83 2.30
N HIS A 264 -23.46 -8.23 1.26
CA HIS A 264 -22.73 -9.49 1.26
C HIS A 264 -21.39 -9.33 1.98
N ASP A 265 -20.91 -10.44 2.56
CA ASP A 265 -19.63 -10.48 3.26
C ASP A 265 -18.47 -10.24 2.30
N ILE A 266 -17.68 -9.20 2.55
CA ILE A 266 -16.53 -8.80 1.73
C ILE A 266 -15.51 -9.93 1.59
N HIS A 267 -15.35 -10.80 2.60
CA HIS A 267 -14.41 -11.92 2.50
C HIS A 267 -14.70 -12.83 1.31
N GLN A 268 -15.98 -13.03 0.95
CA GLN A 268 -16.35 -13.88 -0.20
C GLN A 268 -15.85 -13.31 -1.52
N TYR A 269 -15.73 -11.98 -1.61
CA TYR A 269 -15.18 -11.28 -2.77
C TYR A 269 -13.67 -11.41 -2.80
N LEU A 270 -13.05 -11.21 -1.65
CA LEU A 270 -11.60 -11.25 -1.49
C LEU A 270 -11.04 -12.65 -1.79
N SER A 271 -11.70 -13.70 -1.33
CA SER A 271 -11.29 -15.09 -1.62
C SER A 271 -11.42 -15.49 -3.09
N GLY A 272 -12.12 -14.69 -3.91
CA GLY A 272 -12.29 -14.92 -5.34
C GLY A 272 -11.13 -14.44 -6.23
N HIS A 273 -10.08 -13.83 -5.65
CA HIS A 273 -8.93 -13.35 -6.41
C HIS A 273 -8.10 -14.51 -6.99
N ASN A 274 -7.56 -14.32 -8.19
CA ASN A 274 -7.00 -15.39 -9.02
C ASN A 274 -5.64 -15.94 -8.50
N GLU A 275 -5.35 -17.21 -8.80
CA GLU A 275 -4.09 -17.90 -8.43
C GLU A 275 -2.84 -17.20 -8.97
N VAL A 276 -2.96 -16.57 -10.15
CA VAL A 276 -1.86 -15.82 -10.80
C VAL A 276 -1.43 -14.62 -9.96
N SER A 277 -2.39 -13.89 -9.38
CA SER A 277 -2.11 -12.75 -8.49
C SER A 277 -1.39 -13.22 -7.24
N ARG A 278 -1.79 -14.36 -6.67
CA ARG A 278 -1.09 -14.96 -5.53
C ARG A 278 0.37 -15.32 -5.85
N GLN A 279 0.63 -15.89 -7.03
CA GLN A 279 1.99 -16.17 -7.49
C GLN A 279 2.85 -14.90 -7.58
N ILE A 280 2.29 -13.82 -8.14
CA ILE A 280 2.98 -12.52 -8.20
C ILE A 280 3.32 -12.04 -6.79
N VAL A 281 2.39 -12.10 -5.83
CA VAL A 281 2.67 -11.72 -4.43
C VAL A 281 3.84 -12.51 -3.85
N ASN A 282 3.89 -13.82 -4.10
CA ASN A 282 4.95 -14.68 -3.58
C ASN A 282 6.32 -14.38 -4.20
N GLU A 283 6.39 -14.36 -5.54
CA GLU A 283 7.63 -14.10 -6.28
C GLU A 283 8.21 -12.72 -5.96
N ASP A 284 7.35 -11.71 -5.92
CA ASP A 284 7.80 -10.33 -5.79
C ASP A 284 8.26 -9.98 -4.38
N ILE A 285 7.65 -10.61 -3.36
CA ILE A 285 8.11 -10.45 -1.98
C ILE A 285 9.49 -11.09 -1.78
N GLU A 286 9.78 -12.22 -2.43
CA GLU A 286 11.10 -12.84 -2.39
C GLU A 286 12.16 -11.93 -3.03
N ASP A 287 11.87 -11.36 -4.20
CA ASP A 287 12.74 -10.40 -4.88
C ASP A 287 12.92 -9.10 -4.07
N PHE A 288 11.86 -8.61 -3.44
CA PHE A 288 11.89 -7.43 -2.57
C PHE A 288 12.79 -7.64 -1.34
N CYS A 289 12.74 -8.82 -0.71
CA CYS A 289 13.60 -9.16 0.43
C CYS A 289 15.08 -9.20 0.02
N LEU A 290 15.39 -9.66 -1.19
CA LEU A 290 16.75 -9.64 -1.75
C LEU A 290 17.23 -8.20 -1.99
N GLN A 291 16.40 -7.34 -2.57
CA GLN A 291 16.76 -5.95 -2.88
C GLN A 291 16.97 -5.08 -1.63
N THR A 292 16.09 -5.20 -0.63
CA THR A 292 16.23 -4.48 0.65
C THR A 292 17.45 -4.93 1.44
N SER A 293 17.79 -6.22 1.40
CA SER A 293 19.01 -6.77 2.00
C SER A 293 20.28 -6.20 1.33
N ILE A 294 20.30 -6.09 0.00
CA ILE A 294 21.41 -5.49 -0.74
C ILE A 294 21.57 -4.00 -0.42
N LEU A 295 20.46 -3.24 -0.38
CA LEU A 295 20.48 -1.82 0.01
C LEU A 295 21.05 -1.63 1.42
N SER A 296 20.68 -2.48 2.38
CA SER A 296 21.21 -2.43 3.74
C SER A 296 22.72 -2.73 3.82
N ALA A 297 23.23 -3.64 2.97
CA ALA A 297 24.65 -4.02 2.93
C ALA A 297 25.54 -2.96 2.27
N PHE A 298 25.06 -2.32 1.20
CA PHE A 298 25.79 -1.21 0.55
C PHE A 298 25.86 0.03 1.44
N VAL A 299 24.79 0.31 2.18
CA VAL A 299 24.69 1.40 3.14
C VAL A 299 25.62 1.20 4.36
N GLY A 300 25.74 -0.05 4.84
CA GLY A 300 26.55 -0.42 6.00
C GLY A 300 28.06 -0.46 5.76
N ASN A 301 28.51 -0.65 4.51
CA ASN A 301 29.95 -0.75 4.18
C ASN A 301 30.66 0.60 3.96
N ASN A 302 29.97 1.74 4.08
CA ASN A 302 30.59 3.07 3.98
C ASN A 302 31.20 3.57 5.32
N HIS A 303 31.49 2.68 6.27
CA HIS A 303 32.26 2.99 7.47
C HIS A 303 33.63 2.31 7.42
N GLY A 304 34.54 2.91 6.65
CA GLY A 304 35.97 2.69 6.83
C GLY A 304 36.75 2.50 5.55
N ARG A 305 37.06 3.60 4.83
CA ARG A 305 38.33 3.75 4.09
C ARG A 305 38.60 5.23 3.81
N PRO A 306 39.84 5.72 3.99
CA PRO A 306 40.19 7.10 3.72
C PRO A 306 40.35 7.35 2.21
N CYS A 307 40.13 8.61 1.84
CA CYS A 307 40.22 9.18 0.50
C CYS A 307 41.34 8.60 -0.37
N HIS A 308 40.98 8.11 -1.55
CA HIS A 308 41.77 8.29 -2.77
C HIS A 308 40.83 8.29 -3.98
N ASP A 309 41.15 9.18 -4.91
CA ASP A 309 40.44 9.46 -6.15
C ASP A 309 39.94 8.21 -6.87
N VAL A 310 38.63 8.13 -7.08
CA VAL A 310 38.02 7.28 -8.11
C VAL A 310 37.05 8.15 -8.89
N HIS A 311 37.38 8.31 -10.17
CA HIS A 311 36.58 8.92 -11.22
C HIS A 311 35.30 8.12 -11.50
N ASP A 312 34.25 8.86 -11.90
CA ASP A 312 33.09 8.43 -12.69
C ASP A 312 32.60 6.97 -12.51
N GLY A 313 31.50 6.78 -11.78
CA GLY A 313 30.73 5.54 -11.87
C GLY A 313 29.92 5.09 -10.64
N ASP A 314 29.84 5.86 -9.56
CA ASP A 314 29.26 5.34 -8.32
C ASP A 314 27.73 5.48 -8.21
N ALA A 315 27.08 4.35 -8.53
CA ALA A 315 25.94 3.75 -7.84
C ALA A 315 24.62 4.53 -7.79
N LEU A 316 24.07 4.82 -8.97
CA LEU A 316 22.64 5.03 -9.16
C LEU A 316 21.97 3.64 -9.33
N LEU A 317 21.66 2.94 -8.24
CA LEU A 317 20.82 1.74 -8.33
C LEU A 317 19.35 2.18 -8.31
N ILE A 318 18.89 2.56 -9.50
CA ILE A 318 17.50 2.68 -9.89
C ILE A 318 16.78 1.42 -9.39
N VAL A 319 15.62 1.58 -8.75
CA VAL A 319 14.64 0.49 -8.62
C VAL A 319 14.22 0.13 -10.04
N HIS A 320 15.02 -0.69 -10.71
CA HIS A 320 14.63 -1.32 -11.94
C HIS A 320 13.60 -2.37 -11.55
N VAL A 321 12.35 -1.95 -11.42
CA VAL A 321 11.27 -2.88 -11.73
C VAL A 321 11.45 -3.18 -13.21
N LYS A 322 11.74 -4.45 -13.46
CA LYS A 322 12.19 -5.02 -14.73
C LYS A 322 11.34 -4.44 -15.88
N LYS A 323 12.00 -3.84 -16.87
CA LYS A 323 11.37 -3.46 -18.14
C LYS A 323 10.56 -4.65 -18.68
N GLY A 324 9.23 -4.58 -18.54
CA GLY A 324 8.26 -5.39 -19.27
C GLY A 324 7.64 -4.56 -20.38
N LEU A 325 8.46 -3.99 -21.26
CA LEU A 325 8.04 -3.29 -22.48
C LEU A 325 9.00 -3.63 -23.62
N GLU A 326 9.14 -4.94 -23.88
CA GLU A 326 9.61 -5.45 -25.16
C GLU A 326 8.75 -6.68 -25.51
N THR A 327 7.56 -6.43 -26.08
CA THR A 327 7.12 -6.83 -27.43
C THR A 327 5.71 -6.33 -27.68
#